data_AF-A0A7S1WXK3-F1
#
_entry.id   AF-A0A7S1WXK3-F1
#
_cell.length_a   1.000
_cell.length_b   1.000
_cell.length_c   1.000
_cell.angle_alpha   90.00
_cell.angle_beta   90.00
_cell.angle_gamma   90.00
#
_symmetry.space_group_name_H-M   'P 1'
#
loop_
_entity.id
_entity.type
_entity.pdbx_description
1 polymer ?
#
loop_
_entity_poly.entity_id
_entity_poly.type
_entity_poly.pdbx_seq_one_letter_code
_entity_poly.pdbx_strand_id
1 'polypeptide(L)'
;RSPASAIAVLKETDARGAFTSLVMAVVVVKDVVVIAAFALNMEVARTMFSKDAAATLTPAGLLEPILSLMASLAMGTGGAALMGLVLRQKNGLLPGYLRLGLSRKLQAGVILGLVVVMFGLADILQCEPLLACVVVGLVATNRRHTSAEKEREELHHLLGAVMPFTNVPFFMLAGASLKLNAVAGTLWLGGLVYVV
;
A
#
# COMPACT_ATOMS: atom_id res chain seq x y z
N ARG A 1 -9.92 9.35 -14.17
CA ARG A 1 -10.01 10.42 -13.13
C ARG A 1 -9.41 9.88 -11.83
N SER A 2 -8.63 10.68 -11.11
CA SER A 2 -8.08 10.26 -9.81
C SER A 2 -9.18 10.25 -8.74
N PRO A 3 -9.38 9.14 -8.03
CA PRO A 3 -10.38 9.04 -6.98
C PRO A 3 -10.21 10.09 -5.88
N ALA A 4 -8.98 10.51 -5.58
CA ALA A 4 -8.68 11.50 -4.55
C ALA A 4 -9.39 12.86 -4.77
N SER A 5 -9.56 13.28 -6.03
CA SER A 5 -10.26 14.53 -6.35
C SER A 5 -11.76 14.43 -6.09
N ALA A 6 -12.38 13.29 -6.43
CA ALA A 6 -13.80 13.07 -6.12
C ALA A 6 -14.03 13.00 -4.61
N ILE A 7 -13.14 12.32 -3.87
CA ILE A 7 -13.17 12.26 -2.41
C ILE A 7 -13.06 13.66 -1.78
N ALA A 8 -12.15 14.50 -2.29
CA ALA A 8 -11.97 15.87 -1.79
C ALA A 8 -13.24 16.72 -2.00
N VAL A 9 -13.86 16.65 -3.19
CA VAL A 9 -15.11 17.38 -3.47
C VAL A 9 -16.24 16.90 -2.57
N LEU A 10 -16.38 15.59 -2.36
CA LEU A 10 -17.38 15.02 -1.44
C LEU A 10 -17.17 15.49 0.01
N LYS A 11 -15.91 15.65 0.42
CA LYS A 11 -15.54 16.15 1.76
C LYS A 11 -15.83 17.65 1.91
N GLU A 12 -15.49 18.46 0.91
CA GLU A 12 -15.74 19.92 0.90
C GLU A 12 -17.23 20.26 0.83
N THR A 13 -18.03 19.43 0.15
CA THR A 13 -19.49 19.63 0.03
C THR A 13 -20.28 19.05 1.21
N ASP A 14 -19.61 18.44 2.20
CA ASP A 14 -20.21 17.66 3.31
C ASP A 14 -21.33 16.71 2.83
N ALA A 15 -21.16 16.14 1.64
CA ALA A 15 -22.18 15.32 1.01
C ALA A 15 -22.31 13.97 1.73
N ARG A 16 -23.30 13.84 2.61
CA ARG A 16 -23.56 12.62 3.39
C ARG A 16 -24.74 11.84 2.81
N GLY A 17 -24.59 10.52 2.69
CA GLY A 17 -25.65 9.64 2.23
C GLY A 17 -25.16 8.23 1.94
N ALA A 18 -26.10 7.29 1.80
CA ALA A 18 -25.79 5.89 1.49
C ALA A 18 -25.02 5.75 0.16
N PHE A 19 -25.37 6.55 -0.85
CA PHE A 19 -24.68 6.55 -2.14
C PHE A 19 -23.24 7.07 -2.04
N THR A 20 -23.01 8.19 -1.35
CA THR A 20 -21.65 8.73 -1.15
C THR A 20 -20.77 7.74 -0.38
N SER A 21 -21.29 7.11 0.67
CA SER A 21 -20.55 6.10 1.44
C SER A 21 -20.22 4.87 0.59
N LEU A 22 -21.15 4.42 -0.26
CA LEU A 22 -20.91 3.33 -1.19
C LEU A 22 -19.81 3.69 -2.20
N VAL A 23 -19.87 4.87 -2.83
CA VAL A 23 -18.86 5.33 -3.79
C VAL A 23 -17.48 5.42 -3.13
N MET A 24 -17.40 5.98 -1.92
CA MET A 24 -16.17 6.03 -1.12
C MET A 24 -15.59 4.63 -0.85
N ALA A 25 -16.44 3.68 -0.44
CA ALA A 25 -16.02 2.32 -0.16
C ALA A 25 -15.52 1.60 -1.43
N VAL A 26 -16.26 1.69 -2.54
CA VAL A 26 -15.91 1.06 -3.82
C VAL A 26 -14.57 1.58 -4.34
N VAL A 27 -14.33 2.89 -4.23
CA VAL A 27 -13.07 3.51 -4.64
C VAL A 27 -11.88 2.92 -3.86
N VAL A 28 -11.99 2.82 -2.54
CA VAL A 28 -10.91 2.27 -1.70
C VAL A 28 -10.69 0.78 -1.99
N VAL A 29 -11.77 0.01 -2.13
CA VAL A 29 -11.68 -1.42 -2.47
C VAL A 29 -11.02 -1.63 -3.83
N LYS A 30 -11.37 -0.80 -4.83
CA LYS A 30 -10.76 -0.87 -6.16
C LYS A 30 -9.24 -0.70 -6.10
N ASP A 31 -8.74 0.26 -5.34
CA ASP A 31 -7.29 0.47 -5.23
C ASP A 31 -6.59 -0.75 -4.62
N VAL A 32 -7.18 -1.37 -3.59
CA VAL A 32 -6.65 -2.62 -3.00
C VAL A 32 -6.69 -3.77 -3.99
N VAL A 33 -7.78 -3.94 -4.73
CA VAL A 33 -7.93 -4.99 -5.74
C VAL A 33 -6.90 -4.82 -6.86
N VAL A 34 -6.63 -3.59 -7.30
CA VAL A 34 -5.61 -3.31 -8.32
C VAL A 34 -4.21 -3.70 -7.82
N ILE A 35 -3.87 -3.39 -6.57
CA ILE A 35 -2.58 -3.79 -5.99
C ILE A 35 -2.48 -5.31 -5.84
N ALA A 36 -3.55 -5.97 -5.38
CA ALA A 36 -3.57 -7.42 -5.26
C ALA A 36 -3.46 -8.12 -6.64
N ALA A 37 -4.15 -7.59 -7.65
CA ALA A 37 -4.06 -8.09 -9.02
C ALA A 37 -2.65 -7.86 -9.59
N PHE A 38 -2.04 -6.69 -9.36
CA PHE A 38 -0.66 -6.43 -9.75
C PHE A 38 0.31 -7.43 -9.12
N ALA A 39 0.13 -7.73 -7.83
CA ALA A 39 0.94 -8.71 -7.12
C ALA A 39 0.85 -10.11 -7.68
N LEU A 40 -0.37 -10.57 -7.94
CA LEU A 40 -0.59 -11.85 -8.60
C LEU A 40 0.07 -11.90 -9.99
N ASN A 41 -0.03 -10.82 -10.76
CA ASN A 41 0.59 -10.76 -12.09
C ASN A 41 2.13 -10.76 -12.01
N MET A 42 2.72 -10.08 -11.03
CA MET A 42 4.18 -10.09 -10.81
C MET A 42 4.68 -11.47 -10.42
N GLU A 43 3.99 -12.16 -9.53
CA GLU A 43 4.33 -13.53 -9.12
C GLU A 43 4.18 -14.52 -10.30
N VAL A 44 3.10 -14.43 -11.06
CA VAL A 44 2.95 -15.22 -12.29
C VAL A 44 4.06 -14.90 -13.30
N ALA A 45 4.40 -13.63 -13.51
CA ALA A 45 5.50 -13.26 -14.39
C ALA A 45 6.85 -13.85 -13.91
N ARG A 46 7.13 -13.81 -12.60
CA ARG A 46 8.34 -14.41 -12.02
C ARG A 46 8.42 -15.91 -12.28
N THR A 47 7.31 -16.65 -12.16
CA THR A 47 7.29 -18.09 -12.47
C THR A 47 7.52 -18.36 -13.96
N MET A 48 6.94 -17.54 -14.85
CA MET A 48 7.05 -17.70 -16.31
C MET A 48 8.43 -17.34 -16.86
N PHE A 49 9.12 -16.37 -16.25
CA PHE A 49 10.47 -15.95 -16.66
C PHE A 49 11.59 -16.61 -15.85
N SER A 50 11.26 -17.45 -14.87
CA SER A 50 12.24 -18.29 -14.18
C SER A 50 12.81 -19.34 -15.13
N LYS A 51 14.13 -19.57 -15.05
CA LYS A 51 14.91 -20.37 -16.02
C LYS A 51 14.49 -21.85 -16.12
N ASP A 52 13.64 -22.34 -15.22
CA ASP A 52 13.12 -23.71 -15.17
C ASP A 52 11.64 -23.80 -15.61
N ALA A 53 11.33 -23.26 -16.78
CA ALA A 53 9.97 -23.24 -17.36
C ALA A 53 9.35 -24.65 -17.61
N ALA A 54 10.17 -25.72 -17.60
CA ALA A 54 9.71 -27.08 -17.84
C ALA A 54 9.25 -27.82 -16.57
N ALA A 55 9.68 -27.40 -15.37
CA ALA A 55 9.29 -28.02 -14.10
C ALA A 55 8.11 -27.29 -13.41
N THR A 56 7.84 -26.05 -13.82
CA THR A 56 6.87 -25.11 -13.22
C THR A 56 5.42 -25.29 -13.69
N LEU A 57 5.17 -26.05 -14.76
CA LEU A 57 3.81 -26.42 -15.22
C LEU A 57 3.22 -27.63 -14.46
N THR A 58 3.89 -28.11 -13.41
CA THR A 58 3.34 -29.09 -12.48
C THR A 58 2.38 -28.41 -11.49
N PRO A 59 1.40 -29.12 -10.90
CA PRO A 59 0.55 -28.54 -9.85
C PRO A 59 1.33 -27.99 -8.64
N ALA A 60 2.59 -28.41 -8.46
CA ALA A 60 3.50 -27.87 -7.46
C ALA A 60 4.04 -26.47 -7.83
N GLY A 61 4.32 -26.19 -9.11
CA GLY A 61 4.80 -24.87 -9.57
C GLY A 61 3.73 -23.78 -9.54
N LEU A 62 2.45 -24.15 -9.64
CA LEU A 62 1.31 -23.24 -9.43
C LEU A 62 1.09 -22.88 -7.95
N LEU A 63 1.66 -23.65 -7.01
CA LEU A 63 1.51 -23.41 -5.58
C LEU A 63 2.48 -22.34 -5.07
N GLU A 64 3.66 -22.20 -5.69
CA GLU A 64 4.67 -21.19 -5.35
C GLU A 64 4.12 -19.75 -5.29
N PRO A 65 3.42 -19.22 -6.32
CA PRO A 65 2.88 -17.87 -6.29
C PRO A 65 1.74 -17.67 -5.28
N ILE A 66 1.00 -18.73 -4.94
CA ILE A 66 -0.01 -18.67 -3.86
C ILE A 66 0.68 -18.60 -2.50
N LEU A 67 1.73 -19.40 -2.31
CA LEU A 67 2.49 -19.44 -1.07
C LEU A 67 3.23 -18.12 -0.82
N SER A 68 3.81 -17.50 -1.85
CA SER A 68 4.46 -16.19 -1.75
C SER A 68 3.46 -15.08 -1.40
N LEU A 69 2.24 -15.11 -1.95
CA LEU A 69 1.16 -14.21 -1.54
C LEU A 69 0.77 -14.40 -0.07
N MET A 70 0.60 -15.65 0.37
CA MET A 70 0.25 -15.96 1.75
C MET A 70 1.38 -15.57 2.71
N ALA A 71 2.64 -15.75 2.33
CA ALA A 71 3.80 -15.29 3.08
C ALA A 71 3.85 -13.76 3.16
N SER A 72 3.53 -13.06 2.07
CA SER A 72 3.43 -11.59 2.04
C SER A 72 2.34 -11.07 2.99
N LEU A 73 1.18 -11.74 3.01
CA LEU A 73 0.08 -11.46 3.95
C LEU A 73 0.52 -11.71 5.40
N ALA A 74 1.14 -12.85 5.68
CA ALA A 74 1.62 -13.20 7.01
C ALA A 74 2.67 -12.19 7.51
N MET A 75 3.65 -11.84 6.68
CA MET A 75 4.63 -10.80 7.00
C MET A 75 3.97 -9.45 7.22
N GLY A 76 3.00 -9.06 6.39
CA GLY A 76 2.27 -7.81 6.56
C GLY A 76 1.52 -7.74 7.90
N THR A 77 0.88 -8.84 8.32
CA THR A 77 0.22 -8.90 9.63
C THR A 77 1.22 -8.83 10.79
N GLY A 78 2.38 -9.49 10.67
CA GLY A 78 3.47 -9.41 11.65
C GLY A 78 4.07 -8.00 11.74
N GLY A 79 4.29 -7.36 10.59
CA GLY A 79 4.76 -5.97 10.50
C GLY A 79 3.78 -4.98 11.13
N ALA A 80 2.47 -5.20 11.00
CA ALA A 80 1.45 -4.40 11.67
C ALA A 80 1.50 -4.56 13.21
N ALA A 81 1.84 -5.75 13.70
CA ALA A 81 2.04 -5.96 15.13
C ALA A 81 3.25 -5.16 15.64
N LEU A 82 4.39 -5.22 14.93
CA LEU A 82 5.58 -4.42 15.24
C LEU A 82 5.31 -2.91 15.19
N MET A 83 4.61 -2.46 14.16
CA MET A 83 4.22 -1.05 14.01
C MET A 83 3.35 -0.59 15.18
N GLY A 84 2.38 -1.41 15.57
CA GLY A 84 1.56 -1.17 16.77
C GLY A 84 2.38 -1.14 18.06
N LEU A 85 3.41 -1.97 18.21
CA LEU A 85 4.30 -1.92 19.37
C LEU A 85 5.08 -0.60 19.44
N VAL A 86 5.61 -0.12 18.31
CA VAL A 86 6.32 1.16 18.22
C VAL A 86 5.40 2.33 18.59
N LEU A 87 4.15 2.32 18.10
CA LEU A 87 3.15 3.33 18.43
C LEU A 87 2.72 3.27 19.92
N ARG A 88 2.65 2.07 20.50
CA ARG A 88 2.26 1.84 21.91
C ARG A 88 3.34 2.20 22.94
N GLN A 89 4.61 2.35 22.55
CA GLN A 89 5.70 2.71 23.47
C GLN A 89 5.42 3.99 24.28
N LYS A 90 4.53 4.85 23.78
CA LYS A 90 4.12 6.09 24.44
C LYS A 90 3.27 5.87 25.72
N ASN A 91 2.66 4.69 25.91
CA ASN A 91 1.65 4.45 26.96
C ASN A 91 2.09 3.56 28.14
N GLY A 92 3.40 3.37 28.36
CA GLY A 92 3.89 2.98 29.70
C GLY A 92 3.90 1.50 30.08
N LEU A 93 3.85 0.56 29.13
CA LEU A 93 3.87 -0.89 29.42
C LEU A 93 5.19 -1.61 29.13
N LEU A 94 6.23 -0.91 28.65
CA LEU A 94 7.57 -1.49 28.48
C LEU A 94 8.52 -1.05 29.63
N PRO A 95 9.31 -1.99 30.19
CA PRO A 95 10.22 -1.70 31.30
C PRO A 95 11.36 -0.77 30.86
N GLY A 96 11.44 0.40 31.51
CA GLY A 96 12.64 1.18 31.85
C GLY A 96 13.61 1.63 30.74
N TYR A 97 14.15 0.72 29.94
CA TYR A 97 15.31 0.97 29.09
C TYR A 97 15.00 1.65 27.74
N LEU A 98 13.73 1.64 27.32
CA LEU A 98 13.31 2.18 26.02
C LEU A 98 12.26 3.30 26.19
N ARG A 99 12.36 4.09 27.27
CA ARG A 99 11.65 5.37 27.44
C ARG A 99 12.34 6.45 26.63
N LEU A 100 12.29 6.35 25.32
CA LEU A 100 12.78 7.40 24.46
C LEU A 100 11.64 8.41 24.31
N GLY A 101 11.75 9.55 24.99
CA GLY A 101 10.86 10.71 24.85
C GLY A 101 10.97 11.28 23.45
N LEU A 102 10.40 10.56 22.49
CA LEU A 102 10.65 10.75 21.07
C LEU A 102 9.81 11.92 20.57
N SER A 103 10.48 13.01 20.18
CA SER A 103 9.86 14.11 19.42
C SER A 103 9.09 13.56 18.22
N ARG A 104 7.93 14.16 17.89
CA ARG A 104 7.04 13.68 16.78
C ARG A 104 7.78 13.44 15.46
N LYS A 105 8.81 14.24 15.16
CA LYS A 105 9.66 14.08 13.96
C LYS A 105 10.45 12.77 13.94
N LEU A 106 10.96 12.37 15.11
CA LEU A 106 11.74 11.14 15.25
C LEU A 106 10.83 9.91 15.21
N GLN A 107 9.57 10.00 15.68
CA GLN A 107 8.56 8.97 15.44
C GLN A 107 8.25 8.77 13.95
N ALA A 108 8.12 9.86 13.17
CA ALA A 108 7.95 9.78 11.72
C ALA A 108 9.11 9.00 11.07
N GLY A 109 10.34 9.32 11.48
CA GLY A 109 11.55 8.64 11.02
C GLY A 109 11.58 7.16 11.37
N VAL A 110 11.17 6.79 12.58
CA VAL A 110 11.11 5.37 13.00
C VAL A 110 10.06 4.59 12.19
N ILE A 111 8.88 5.16 11.95
CA ILE A 111 7.85 4.50 11.13
C ILE A 111 8.33 4.34 9.68
N LEU A 112 8.93 5.37 9.11
CA LEU A 112 9.53 5.29 7.77
C LEU A 112 10.63 4.24 7.70
N GLY A 113 11.53 4.23 8.68
CA GLY A 113 12.58 3.20 8.78
C GLY A 113 12.00 1.80 8.89
N LEU A 114 10.95 1.62 9.69
CA LEU A 114 10.26 0.33 9.80
C LEU A 114 9.65 -0.11 8.45
N VAL A 115 9.01 0.80 7.71
CA VAL A 115 8.46 0.49 6.38
C VAL A 115 9.57 0.09 5.41
N VAL A 116 10.70 0.80 5.40
CA VAL A 116 11.86 0.45 4.57
C VAL A 116 12.44 -0.92 4.94
N VAL A 117 12.58 -1.21 6.23
CA VAL A 117 13.05 -2.51 6.70
C VAL A 117 12.08 -3.63 6.32
N MET A 118 10.77 -3.41 6.48
CA MET A 118 9.75 -4.38 6.06
C MET A 118 9.77 -4.61 4.54
N PHE A 119 9.95 -3.55 3.75
CA PHE A 119 10.09 -3.64 2.30
C PHE A 119 11.31 -4.48 1.91
N GLY A 120 12.48 -4.19 2.50
CA GLY A 120 13.70 -4.96 2.23
C GLY A 120 13.60 -6.41 2.70
N LEU A 121 12.96 -6.67 3.84
CA LEU A 121 12.76 -8.02 4.33
C LEU A 121 11.82 -8.82 3.42
N ALA A 122 10.76 -8.19 2.92
CA ALA A 122 9.85 -8.83 1.96
C ALA A 122 10.54 -9.15 0.63
N ASP A 123 11.44 -8.29 0.16
CA ASP A 123 12.23 -8.53 -1.05
C ASP A 123 13.20 -9.72 -0.87
N ILE A 124 13.90 -9.78 0.27
CA ILE A 124 14.81 -10.89 0.61
C ILE A 124 14.06 -12.23 0.70
N LEU A 125 12.85 -12.23 1.27
CA LEU A 125 12.00 -13.42 1.38
C LEU A 125 11.27 -13.79 0.07
N GLN A 126 11.60 -13.14 -1.06
CA GLN A 126 10.94 -13.32 -2.35
C GLN A 126 9.41 -13.19 -2.29
N CYS A 127 8.94 -12.32 -1.40
CA CYS A 127 7.53 -11.98 -1.28
C CYS A 127 7.22 -10.74 -2.12
N GLU A 128 5.95 -10.37 -2.19
CA GLU A 128 5.51 -9.15 -2.85
C GLU A 128 5.57 -7.99 -1.83
N PRO A 129 6.58 -7.10 -1.91
CA PRO A 129 6.82 -6.09 -0.88
C PRO A 129 5.73 -5.02 -0.84
N LEU A 130 5.13 -4.68 -2.00
CA LEU A 130 4.02 -3.72 -2.08
C LEU A 130 2.79 -4.24 -1.34
N LEU A 131 2.44 -5.51 -1.56
CA LEU A 131 1.31 -6.14 -0.89
C LEU A 131 1.55 -6.19 0.62
N ALA A 132 2.74 -6.59 1.06
CA ALA A 132 3.11 -6.62 2.48
C ALA A 132 2.93 -5.23 3.13
N CYS A 133 3.43 -4.15 2.51
CA CYS A 133 3.28 -2.79 3.03
C CYS A 133 1.80 -2.34 3.13
N VAL A 134 0.97 -2.66 2.14
CA VAL A 134 -0.46 -2.33 2.17
C VAL A 134 -1.17 -3.10 3.29
N VAL A 135 -0.83 -4.37 3.49
CA VAL A 135 -1.38 -5.21 4.55
C VAL A 135 -0.97 -4.68 5.92
N VAL A 136 0.29 -4.24 6.09
CA VAL A 136 0.73 -3.57 7.34
C VAL A 136 -0.18 -2.39 7.67
N GLY A 137 -0.43 -1.50 6.70
CA GLY A 137 -1.28 -0.32 6.90
C GLY A 137 -2.75 -0.67 7.16
N LEU A 138 -3.29 -1.64 6.44
CA LEU A 138 -4.68 -2.09 6.58
C LEU A 138 -4.92 -2.76 7.93
N VAL A 139 -4.01 -3.63 8.36
CA VAL A 139 -4.10 -4.29 9.67
C VAL A 139 -3.86 -3.26 10.78
N ALA A 140 -2.86 -2.39 10.68
CA ALA A 140 -2.59 -1.36 11.68
C ALA A 140 -3.79 -0.43 11.92
N THR A 141 -4.49 -0.03 10.85
CA THR A 141 -5.64 0.88 10.94
C THR A 141 -6.96 0.21 11.37
N ASN A 142 -7.11 -1.10 11.16
CA ASN A 142 -8.36 -1.83 11.48
C ASN A 142 -8.33 -2.53 12.86
N ARG A 143 -7.24 -2.45 13.62
CA ARG A 143 -7.17 -3.02 14.98
C ARG A 143 -8.13 -2.31 15.92
N ARG A 144 -8.97 -3.07 16.61
CA ARG A 144 -9.92 -2.54 17.61
C ARG A 144 -9.35 -2.73 19.02
N HIS A 145 -8.69 -1.71 19.54
CA HIS A 145 -8.21 -1.65 20.92
C HIS A 145 -8.46 -0.25 21.51
N THR A 146 -8.46 -0.12 22.85
CA THR A 146 -8.69 1.15 23.57
C THR A 146 -7.76 2.29 23.15
N SER A 147 -6.56 1.98 22.64
CA SER A 147 -5.59 2.97 22.13
C SER A 147 -5.62 3.16 20.61
N ALA A 148 -6.45 2.40 19.88
CA ALA A 148 -6.37 2.32 18.41
C ALA A 148 -6.73 3.63 17.70
N GLU A 149 -7.63 4.43 18.28
CA GLU A 149 -8.02 5.72 17.69
C GLU A 149 -6.85 6.71 17.70
N LYS A 150 -6.09 6.76 18.80
CA LYS A 150 -4.88 7.60 18.92
C LYS A 150 -3.76 7.13 17.98
N GLU A 151 -3.54 5.82 17.90
CA GLU A 151 -2.54 5.24 16.99
C GLU A 151 -2.86 5.54 15.52
N ARG A 152 -4.15 5.45 15.14
CA ARG A 152 -4.62 5.80 13.81
C ARG A 152 -4.45 7.29 13.50
N GLU A 153 -4.76 8.16 14.45
CA GLU A 153 -4.60 9.61 14.27
C GLU A 153 -3.12 10.00 14.13
N GLU A 154 -2.24 9.46 14.99
CA GLU A 154 -0.80 9.66 14.87
C GLU A 154 -0.28 9.15 13.52
N LEU A 155 -0.67 7.93 13.11
CA LEU A 155 -0.28 7.39 11.82
C LEU A 155 -0.76 8.26 10.65
N HIS A 156 -2.01 8.72 10.69
CA HIS A 156 -2.59 9.57 9.65
C HIS A 156 -1.84 10.90 9.53
N HIS A 157 -1.49 11.53 10.66
CA HIS A 157 -0.72 12.77 10.67
C HIS A 157 0.69 12.55 10.09
N LEU A 158 1.36 11.44 10.43
CA LEU A 158 2.69 11.14 9.93
C LEU A 158 2.68 10.83 8.43
N LEU A 159 1.72 10.04 7.96
CA LEU A 159 1.50 9.82 6.52
C LEU A 159 1.19 11.13 5.80
N GLY A 160 0.38 12.01 6.39
CA GLY A 160 0.07 13.34 5.88
C GLY A 160 1.32 14.17 5.57
N ALA A 161 2.34 14.09 6.44
CA ALA A 161 3.59 14.79 6.25
C ALA A 161 4.46 14.16 5.14
N VAL A 162 4.40 12.84 4.95
CA VAL A 162 5.24 12.11 3.98
C VAL A 162 4.62 12.10 2.57
N MET A 163 3.29 12.04 2.46
CA MET A 163 2.57 11.91 1.19
C MET A 163 3.03 12.89 0.10
N PRO A 164 3.22 14.20 0.37
CA PRO A 164 3.68 15.13 -0.65
C PRO A 164 5.08 14.79 -1.19
N PHE A 165 5.99 14.34 -0.32
CA PHE A 165 7.37 14.02 -0.70
C PHE A 165 7.45 12.80 -1.64
N THR A 166 6.49 11.87 -1.57
CA THR A 166 6.42 10.74 -2.50
C THR A 166 5.58 11.07 -3.74
N ASN A 167 4.41 11.70 -3.56
CA ASN A 167 3.47 11.92 -4.66
C ASN A 167 3.99 12.94 -5.68
N VAL A 168 4.64 14.02 -5.24
CA VAL A 168 5.15 15.06 -6.15
C VAL A 168 6.18 14.49 -7.14
N PRO A 169 7.27 13.82 -6.72
CA PRO A 169 8.22 13.24 -7.67
C PRO A 169 7.60 12.11 -8.48
N PHE A 170 6.71 11.30 -7.91
CA PHE A 170 6.00 10.26 -8.66
C PHE A 170 5.20 10.84 -9.84
N PHE A 171 4.36 11.85 -9.60
CA PHE A 171 3.58 12.47 -10.67
C PHE A 171 4.45 13.25 -11.65
N MET A 172 5.53 13.87 -11.18
CA MET A 172 6.50 14.55 -12.06
C MET A 172 7.20 13.55 -13.00
N LEU A 173 7.68 12.42 -12.47
CA LEU A 173 8.32 11.37 -13.26
C LEU A 173 7.33 10.67 -14.20
N ALA A 174 6.10 10.42 -13.76
CA ALA A 174 5.06 9.86 -14.61
C ALA A 174 4.74 10.81 -15.79
N GLY A 175 4.70 12.11 -15.54
CA GLY A 175 4.57 13.14 -16.59
C GLY A 175 5.79 13.18 -17.53
N ALA A 176 7.01 13.13 -16.98
CA ALA A 176 8.24 13.15 -17.77
C ALA A 176 8.49 11.87 -18.59
N SER A 177 8.02 10.72 -18.11
CA SER A 177 8.15 9.41 -18.77
C SER A 177 7.17 9.24 -19.94
N LEU A 178 6.22 10.17 -20.11
CA LEU A 178 5.18 10.09 -21.11
C LEU A 178 5.75 10.26 -22.53
N LYS A 179 5.79 9.15 -23.27
CA LYS A 179 6.21 9.14 -24.68
C LYS A 179 5.11 9.75 -25.55
N LEU A 180 5.24 11.04 -25.85
CA LEU A 180 4.30 11.82 -26.68
C LEU A 180 4.00 11.13 -28.02
N ASN A 181 4.98 10.45 -28.61
CA ASN A 181 4.79 9.72 -29.87
C ASN A 181 3.87 8.48 -29.72
N ALA A 182 3.94 7.77 -28.59
CA ALA A 182 3.06 6.64 -28.32
C ALA A 182 1.62 7.11 -28.06
N VAL A 183 1.47 8.27 -27.40
CA VAL A 183 0.16 8.91 -27.15
C VAL A 183 -0.47 9.42 -28.43
N ALA A 184 0.32 10.02 -29.34
CA ALA A 184 -0.14 10.41 -30.68
C ALA A 184 -0.66 9.21 -31.48
N GLY A 185 0.00 8.05 -31.40
CA GLY A 185 -0.45 6.83 -32.06
C GLY A 185 -1.71 6.19 -31.45
N THR A 186 -1.98 6.39 -30.15
CA THR A 186 -3.18 5.85 -29.47
C THR A 186 -4.35 6.85 -29.38
N LEU A 187 -4.14 8.11 -29.75
CA LEU A 187 -5.16 9.15 -29.77
C LEU A 187 -6.38 8.78 -30.64
N TRP A 188 -6.17 8.01 -31.71
CA TRP A 188 -7.27 7.52 -32.55
C TRP A 188 -8.19 6.52 -31.82
N LEU A 189 -7.61 5.62 -31.00
CA LEU A 189 -8.37 4.68 -30.15
C LEU A 189 -9.14 5.43 -29.05
N GLY A 190 -8.53 6.47 -28.47
CA GLY A 190 -9.19 7.32 -27.49
C GLY A 190 -10.39 8.08 -28.07
N GLY A 191 -10.29 8.57 -29.31
CA GLY A 191 -11.40 9.20 -30.02
C GLY A 191 -12.55 8.23 -30.30
N LEU A 192 -12.23 6.98 -30.67
CA LEU A 192 -13.24 5.97 -30.97
C LEU A 192 -14.03 5.54 -29.73
N VAL A 193 -13.38 5.42 -28.57
CA VAL A 193 -14.04 5.15 -27.27
C VAL A 193 -14.88 6.34 -26.78
N TYR A 194 -14.59 7.57 -27.20
CA TYR A 194 -15.39 8.74 -26.83
C TYR A 194 -16.65 8.91 -27.69
N VAL A 195 -16.62 8.40 -28.92
CA VAL A 195 -17.75 8.47 -29.87
C VAL A 195 -18.78 7.36 -29.65
N VAL A 196 -18.39 6.26 -28.98
CA VAL A 196 -19.27 5.16 -28.55
C VAL A 196 -19.81 5.43 -27.15
#